data_AF-A0A0F9M079-F1
#
_entry.id   AF-A0A0F9M079-F1
#
_cell.length_a   1.000
_cell.length_b   1.000
_cell.length_c   1.000
_cell.angle_alpha   90.00
_cell.angle_beta   90.00
_cell.angle_gamma   90.00
#
_symmetry.space_group_name_H-M   'P 1'
#
loop_
_entity.id
_entity.type
_entity.pdbx_description
1 polymer ?
#
loop_
_entity_poly.entity_id
_entity_poly.type
_entity_poly.pdbx_seq_one_letter_code
_entity_poly.pdbx_strand_id
1 'polypeptide(L)'
;MGVKKKTGFVTASRELAGHIVKTVHKTMTKRKEDHDGMGLLSDDGVVLAEVTEWIPSLVPQLDYILGGGWPVRRAVEVFGPEGKGKCLSTDTQIRMFDGSKRAAVDVKIGDRLMGDDSTPRLVQEIDVGRDVLYRVSLRGGDSFVCTGNHRLCFRLYLRHRQRRRGRRSSCGGHFVHREMSVVDFLKQSATFRQHAMAYRVPLDYPAEAVPVPPHFLGLWLGDGLSSSPRVCTADTEVVEELVDTACRFGLTVKIHYGHDRAAPVYALTAGKGEGNPLLMAMQSLGVMRNKHIPRSYLVNARQVRLELLAGLIDSDGSCNGNGYEITQKRKGLSEDIQELARSLGLYASLTQKDVEGTMYWRVCIHGRTLGDLPVLVRRKQLNTVGQRVDSLHSAMEIENIGCGGYIGLTVDGNQRFVLGNFVVTHNSALTHMAIKGVQAIGGTAMLLDFEAALDPDKMVQMHIDPKRLIYIQPDYIEQAWDIVWATLDRLEVEPPEAPFLIVWDSVAASVPKAELDEKSSDKAHIGLIARSMSKGCRKMYKRVAKVRACMMWVNQIREKIGGFGFGPQTTTPGGRAVKFASSVRLALKYAKNLKVGD
;
A
#
# COMPACT_ATOMS: atom_id res chain seq x y z
N MET A 1 58.18 -19.00 5.71
CA MET A 1 57.10 -19.99 5.81
C MET A 1 55.76 -19.27 5.69
N GLY A 2 55.06 -19.46 4.57
CA GLY A 2 53.74 -18.89 4.33
C GLY A 2 52.64 -19.79 4.89
N VAL A 3 51.62 -19.18 5.49
CA VAL A 3 50.39 -19.86 5.90
C VAL A 3 49.27 -19.42 4.95
N LYS A 4 48.86 -20.37 4.10
CA LYS A 4 47.74 -20.27 3.16
C LYS A 4 46.41 -20.08 3.92
N LYS A 5 45.65 -19.02 3.61
CA LYS A 5 44.22 -18.91 3.98
C LYS A 5 43.37 -19.56 2.87
N LYS A 6 42.57 -20.57 3.25
CA LYS A 6 41.63 -21.29 2.40
C LYS A 6 40.47 -20.39 1.94
N THR A 7 40.33 -20.26 0.62
CA THR A 7 39.16 -19.73 -0.11
C THR A 7 38.06 -20.80 -0.18
N GLY A 8 37.07 -20.74 0.72
CA GLY A 8 35.92 -21.67 0.73
C GLY A 8 34.60 -21.08 0.24
N PHE A 9 34.43 -19.75 0.25
CA PHE A 9 33.16 -19.09 -0.09
C PHE A 9 32.99 -18.75 -1.58
N VAL A 10 34.08 -18.61 -2.33
CA VAL A 10 34.06 -18.25 -3.76
C VAL A 10 33.82 -19.48 -4.66
N THR A 11 34.20 -20.67 -4.19
CA THR A 11 34.16 -21.92 -4.96
C THR A 11 32.75 -22.52 -5.05
N ALA A 12 31.97 -22.48 -3.96
CA ALA A 12 30.60 -23.00 -3.93
C ALA A 12 29.64 -22.22 -4.85
N SER A 13 29.88 -20.91 -5.02
CA SER A 13 29.13 -20.04 -5.95
C SER A 13 29.41 -20.40 -7.43
N ARG A 14 30.66 -20.76 -7.77
CA ARG A 14 31.03 -21.15 -9.13
C ARG A 14 30.51 -22.53 -9.53
N GLU A 15 30.48 -23.50 -8.60
CA GLU A 15 29.93 -24.83 -8.88
C GLU A 15 28.40 -24.82 -9.03
N LEU A 16 27.70 -24.03 -8.20
CA LEU A 16 26.25 -23.85 -8.31
C LEU A 16 25.88 -23.08 -9.59
N ALA A 17 26.63 -22.01 -9.93
CA ALA A 17 26.48 -21.30 -11.19
C ALA A 17 26.81 -22.20 -12.39
N GLY A 18 27.83 -23.06 -12.31
CA GLY A 18 28.17 -24.02 -13.35
C GLY A 18 27.10 -25.09 -13.59
N HIS A 19 26.42 -25.54 -12.52
CA HIS A 19 25.30 -26.48 -12.62
C HIS A 19 24.06 -25.82 -13.25
N ILE A 20 23.69 -24.61 -12.81
CA ILE A 20 22.57 -23.84 -13.36
C ILE A 20 22.83 -23.50 -14.84
N VAL A 21 24.07 -23.12 -15.20
CA VAL A 21 24.47 -22.85 -16.59
C VAL A 21 24.36 -24.11 -17.47
N LYS A 22 24.82 -25.27 -16.99
CA LYS A 22 24.65 -26.54 -17.74
C LYS A 22 23.17 -26.91 -17.90
N THR A 23 22.33 -26.70 -16.90
CA THR A 23 20.89 -26.98 -16.96
C THR A 23 20.18 -26.03 -17.93
N VAL A 24 20.44 -24.72 -17.86
CA VAL A 24 19.84 -23.71 -18.75
C VAL A 24 20.31 -23.89 -20.20
N HIS A 25 21.59 -24.20 -20.44
CA HIS A 25 22.12 -24.45 -21.79
C HIS A 25 21.54 -25.72 -22.42
N LYS A 26 21.29 -26.77 -21.61
CA LYS A 26 20.67 -28.04 -22.02
C LYS A 26 19.17 -27.89 -22.29
N THR A 27 18.50 -26.94 -21.63
CA THR A 27 17.10 -26.58 -21.90
C THR A 27 16.95 -25.68 -23.14
N MET A 28 17.92 -24.80 -23.39
CA MET A 28 17.97 -23.93 -24.59
C MET A 28 18.28 -24.72 -25.87
N THR A 29 19.12 -25.74 -25.82
CA THR A 29 19.44 -26.60 -26.98
C THR A 29 18.32 -27.59 -27.34
N LYS A 30 17.33 -27.80 -26.46
CA LYS A 30 16.21 -28.73 -26.70
C LYS A 30 14.99 -28.09 -27.39
N ARG A 31 15.03 -26.78 -27.67
CA ARG A 31 14.09 -26.11 -28.58
C ARG A 31 14.81 -25.74 -29.87
N LYS A 32 15.13 -26.76 -30.67
CA LYS A 32 15.23 -26.56 -32.11
C LYS A 32 13.80 -26.43 -32.63
N GLU A 33 13.56 -25.40 -33.43
CA GLU A 33 12.31 -25.10 -34.14
C GLU A 33 11.21 -24.46 -33.28
N ASP A 34 11.42 -23.18 -32.92
CA ASP A 34 10.33 -22.20 -32.92
C ASP A 34 10.93 -20.81 -33.12
N HIS A 35 10.45 -20.11 -34.15
CA HIS A 35 11.08 -18.95 -34.80
C HIS A 35 11.05 -17.62 -34.01
N ASP A 36 10.81 -17.62 -32.70
CA ASP A 36 10.72 -16.39 -31.89
C ASP A 36 11.62 -16.48 -30.65
N GLY A 37 12.92 -16.24 -30.84
CA GLY A 37 13.94 -16.21 -29.78
C GLY A 37 14.94 -15.07 -30.00
N MET A 38 15.13 -14.24 -28.97
CA MET A 38 15.97 -13.05 -28.96
C MET A 38 17.42 -13.30 -29.37
N GLY A 39 17.81 -12.61 -30.44
CA GLY A 39 19.16 -12.18 -30.80
C GLY A 39 19.02 -11.01 -31.77
N LEU A 40 19.93 -10.04 -31.74
CA LEU A 40 20.06 -9.07 -32.84
C LEU A 40 20.58 -9.84 -34.06
N LEU A 41 19.68 -10.28 -34.94
CA LEU A 41 19.97 -10.72 -36.30
C LEU A 41 19.03 -9.96 -37.23
N SER A 42 19.58 -9.09 -38.07
CA SER A 42 18.99 -8.81 -39.38
C SER A 42 19.59 -9.81 -40.37
N ASP A 43 18.83 -10.18 -41.39
CA ASP A 43 19.10 -11.27 -42.35
C ASP A 43 20.47 -11.20 -43.06
N ASP A 44 21.21 -10.09 -42.97
CA ASP A 44 22.46 -9.84 -43.69
C ASP A 44 23.75 -9.75 -42.83
N GLY A 45 23.74 -10.16 -41.56
CA GLY A 45 24.99 -10.32 -40.78
C GLY A 45 25.77 -9.03 -40.46
N VAL A 46 25.14 -7.85 -40.51
CA VAL A 46 25.76 -6.59 -40.05
C VAL A 46 25.58 -6.45 -38.54
N VAL A 47 26.69 -6.44 -37.80
CA VAL A 47 26.74 -6.08 -36.37
C VAL A 47 26.23 -4.64 -36.21
N LEU A 48 24.99 -4.47 -35.76
CA LEU A 48 24.46 -3.17 -35.33
C LEU A 48 25.10 -2.81 -33.98
N ALA A 49 26.29 -2.20 -34.04
CA ALA A 49 27.05 -1.49 -33.00
C ALA A 49 27.04 -2.16 -31.60
N GLU A 50 28.18 -2.69 -31.15
CA GLU A 50 28.34 -3.23 -29.79
C GLU A 50 27.79 -2.27 -28.73
N VAL A 51 26.84 -2.72 -27.90
CA VAL A 51 26.39 -1.96 -26.72
C VAL A 51 27.50 -2.08 -25.69
N THR A 52 28.21 -0.97 -25.45
CA THR A 52 29.37 -0.94 -24.55
C THR A 52 29.03 -0.41 -23.16
N GLU A 53 27.83 0.14 -22.96
CA GLU A 53 27.45 0.82 -21.73
C GLU A 53 25.96 0.61 -21.38
N TRP A 54 25.68 0.52 -20.07
CA TRP A 54 24.38 0.18 -19.52
C TRP A 54 24.00 1.08 -18.35
N ILE A 55 22.71 1.41 -18.25
CA ILE A 55 22.09 2.00 -17.05
C ILE A 55 21.50 0.85 -16.23
N PRO A 56 21.87 0.65 -14.95
CA PRO A 56 21.30 -0.43 -14.14
C PRO A 56 19.77 -0.34 -14.07
N SER A 57 19.07 -1.44 -14.33
CA SER A 57 17.62 -1.51 -14.14
C SER A 57 17.21 -1.64 -12.68
N LEU A 58 18.20 -1.89 -11.80
CA LEU A 58 18.04 -2.24 -10.39
C LEU A 58 17.25 -3.55 -10.18
N VAL A 59 17.18 -4.37 -11.23
CA VAL A 59 16.57 -5.71 -11.21
C VAL A 59 17.62 -6.67 -11.79
N PRO A 60 18.39 -7.40 -10.96
CA PRO A 60 19.56 -8.16 -11.41
C PRO A 60 19.28 -9.15 -12.54
N GLN A 61 18.09 -9.77 -12.55
CA GLN A 61 17.68 -10.69 -13.61
C GLN A 61 17.47 -9.96 -14.94
N LEU A 62 16.90 -8.77 -14.89
CA LEU A 62 16.69 -7.95 -16.06
C LEU A 62 18.03 -7.40 -16.58
N ASP A 63 18.92 -6.97 -15.69
CA ASP A 63 20.28 -6.58 -16.04
C ASP A 63 21.02 -7.72 -16.72
N TYR A 64 20.91 -8.96 -16.22
CA TYR A 64 21.51 -10.13 -16.85
C TYR A 64 20.94 -10.43 -18.25
N ILE A 65 19.61 -10.38 -18.40
CA ILE A 65 18.94 -10.63 -19.69
C ILE A 65 19.34 -9.57 -20.72
N LEU A 66 19.45 -8.32 -20.29
CA LEU A 66 19.79 -7.23 -21.19
C LEU A 66 21.30 -7.14 -21.44
N GLY A 67 22.15 -7.69 -20.57
CA GLY A 67 23.62 -7.62 -20.70
C GLY A 67 24.28 -6.54 -19.84
N GLY A 68 23.52 -5.90 -18.96
CA GLY A 68 23.99 -4.92 -17.98
C GLY A 68 22.92 -3.92 -17.51
N GLY A 69 21.74 -3.90 -18.15
CA GLY A 69 20.61 -3.04 -17.79
C GLY A 69 19.96 -2.40 -19.00
N TRP A 70 19.58 -1.12 -18.92
CA TRP A 70 19.07 -0.37 -20.06
C TRP A 70 20.22 0.06 -20.98
N PRO A 71 20.19 -0.29 -22.28
CA PRO A 71 21.30 -0.02 -23.19
C PRO A 71 21.44 1.48 -23.47
N VAL A 72 22.62 2.03 -23.24
CA VAL A 72 22.94 3.41 -23.61
C VAL A 72 23.06 3.52 -25.13
N ARG A 73 22.72 4.68 -25.69
CA ARG A 73 22.64 4.99 -27.13
C ARG A 73 21.53 4.24 -27.86
N ARG A 74 20.57 3.69 -27.14
CA ARG A 74 19.48 2.89 -27.70
C ARG A 74 18.13 3.41 -27.17
N ALA A 75 17.07 2.96 -27.84
CA ALA A 75 15.71 3.13 -27.35
C ALA A 75 15.14 1.79 -26.87
N VAL A 76 14.35 1.84 -25.81
CA VAL A 76 13.70 0.72 -25.16
C VAL A 76 12.21 0.99 -25.09
N GLU A 77 11.37 0.05 -25.52
CA GLU A 77 9.94 0.08 -25.23
C GLU A 77 9.65 -0.92 -24.12
N VAL A 78 9.12 -0.44 -23.00
CA VAL A 78 8.54 -1.27 -21.94
C VAL A 78 7.04 -1.21 -22.09
N PHE A 79 6.42 -2.36 -22.33
CA PHE A 79 4.99 -2.43 -22.55
C PHE A 79 4.36 -3.63 -21.85
N GLY A 80 3.23 -3.39 -21.22
CA GLY A 80 2.45 -4.42 -20.54
C GLY A 80 0.97 -4.08 -20.62
N PRO A 81 0.08 -4.99 -20.18
CA PRO A 81 -1.24 -4.58 -19.76
C PRO A 81 -1.12 -3.43 -18.76
N GLU A 82 -2.09 -2.52 -18.73
CA GLU A 82 -2.11 -1.36 -17.84
C GLU A 82 -1.76 -1.73 -16.38
N GLY A 83 -0.98 -0.90 -15.67
CA GLY A 83 -0.90 -0.96 -14.20
C GLY A 83 0.02 -2.00 -13.52
N LYS A 84 0.94 -2.69 -14.21
CA LYS A 84 1.66 -3.83 -13.58
C LYS A 84 2.73 -3.46 -12.53
N GLY A 85 2.40 -3.71 -11.25
CA GLY A 85 3.32 -3.69 -10.10
C GLY A 85 2.68 -3.57 -8.70
N LYS A 86 1.36 -3.70 -8.55
CA LYS A 86 0.59 -3.04 -7.46
C LYS A 86 -0.40 -3.95 -6.74
N CYS A 87 -0.07 -5.20 -6.41
CA CYS A 87 -1.10 -6.25 -6.39
C CYS A 87 -1.41 -6.87 -5.01
N LEU A 88 -2.66 -6.73 -4.57
CA LEU A 88 -3.26 -7.40 -3.41
C LEU A 88 -4.11 -8.60 -3.87
N SER A 89 -4.36 -9.58 -3.01
CA SER A 89 -5.35 -10.61 -3.33
C SER A 89 -6.75 -10.01 -3.47
N THR A 90 -7.60 -10.63 -4.28
CA THR A 90 -8.97 -10.17 -4.54
C THR A 90 -9.83 -10.00 -3.28
N ASP A 91 -9.60 -10.82 -2.26
CA ASP A 91 -10.34 -10.83 -0.99
C ASP A 91 -9.78 -9.86 0.07
N THR A 92 -8.59 -9.29 -0.16
CA THR A 92 -7.98 -8.35 0.79
C THR A 92 -8.90 -7.16 1.03
N GLN A 93 -9.26 -6.93 2.29
CA GLN A 93 -10.11 -5.81 2.67
C GLN A 93 -9.31 -4.51 2.64
N ILE A 94 -9.89 -3.48 2.01
CA ILE A 94 -9.33 -2.14 1.87
C ILE A 94 -10.23 -1.16 2.60
N ARG A 95 -9.62 -0.18 3.28
CA ARG A 95 -10.37 0.88 3.96
C ARG A 95 -10.73 1.97 2.95
N MET A 96 -12.03 2.22 2.80
CA MET A 96 -12.55 3.33 2.01
C MET A 96 -12.47 4.64 2.82
N PHE A 97 -12.47 5.78 2.14
CA PHE A 97 -12.37 7.10 2.79
C PHE A 97 -13.58 7.39 3.70
N ASP A 98 -14.74 6.84 3.39
CA ASP A 98 -15.94 6.92 4.24
C ASP A 98 -15.87 5.98 5.47
N GLY A 99 -14.73 5.33 5.71
CA GLY A 99 -14.51 4.40 6.82
C GLY A 99 -15.05 2.99 6.58
N SER A 100 -15.79 2.73 5.50
CA SER A 100 -16.25 1.38 5.15
C SER A 100 -15.09 0.47 4.73
N LYS A 101 -15.30 -0.84 4.82
CA LYS A 101 -14.36 -1.86 4.30
C LYS A 101 -14.92 -2.42 3.00
N ARG A 102 -14.08 -2.56 2.00
CA ARG A 102 -14.43 -3.16 0.71
C ARG A 102 -13.37 -4.17 0.31
N ALA A 103 -13.76 -5.32 -0.24
CA ALA A 103 -12.79 -6.25 -0.80
C ALA A 103 -12.09 -5.59 -2.00
N ALA A 104 -10.80 -5.89 -2.21
CA ALA A 104 -10.02 -5.32 -3.31
C ALA A 104 -10.71 -5.54 -4.67
N VAL A 105 -11.38 -6.69 -4.86
CA VAL A 105 -12.16 -7.01 -6.07
C VAL A 105 -13.35 -6.09 -6.33
N ASP A 106 -13.92 -5.49 -5.29
CA ASP A 106 -15.10 -4.66 -5.39
C ASP A 106 -14.76 -3.16 -5.54
N VAL A 107 -13.48 -2.80 -5.40
CA VAL A 107 -12.99 -1.43 -5.62
C VAL A 107 -13.11 -1.08 -7.12
N LYS A 108 -13.49 0.16 -7.41
CA LYS A 108 -13.69 0.67 -8.77
C LYS A 108 -12.87 1.93 -8.99
N ILE A 109 -12.54 2.20 -10.26
CA ILE A 109 -11.95 3.48 -10.66
C ILE A 109 -12.89 4.61 -10.24
N GLY A 110 -12.33 5.67 -9.65
CA GLY A 110 -13.06 6.80 -9.08
C GLY A 110 -13.45 6.64 -7.60
N ASP A 111 -13.32 5.44 -7.02
CA ASP A 111 -13.48 5.26 -5.57
C ASP A 111 -12.42 6.06 -4.79
N ARG A 112 -12.75 6.42 -3.54
CA ARG A 112 -11.81 7.08 -2.62
C ARG A 112 -11.41 6.12 -1.51
N LEU A 113 -10.15 5.73 -1.47
CA LEU A 113 -9.56 4.93 -0.39
C LEU A 113 -9.06 5.83 0.74
N MET A 114 -8.85 5.24 1.91
CA MET A 114 -8.26 5.95 3.05
C MET A 114 -6.73 5.97 2.94
N GLY A 115 -6.13 7.16 2.92
CA GLY A 115 -4.69 7.38 3.00
C GLY A 115 -4.11 7.10 4.39
N ASP A 116 -2.80 6.90 4.46
CA ASP A 116 -2.07 6.71 5.73
C ASP A 116 -1.99 7.96 6.62
N ASP A 117 -2.36 9.11 6.05
CA ASP A 117 -2.45 10.43 6.68
C ASP A 117 -3.91 10.86 6.93
N SER A 118 -4.86 9.93 6.85
CA SER A 118 -6.31 10.16 6.97
C SER A 118 -6.94 11.04 5.87
N THR A 119 -6.24 11.26 4.75
CA THR A 119 -6.77 12.00 3.59
C THR A 119 -7.21 11.04 2.48
N PRO A 120 -8.11 11.44 1.55
CA PRO A 120 -8.60 10.53 0.51
C PRO A 120 -7.50 10.17 -0.50
N ARG A 121 -7.64 8.98 -1.09
CA ARG A 121 -6.84 8.49 -2.22
C ARG A 121 -7.76 8.08 -3.36
N LEU A 122 -7.77 8.82 -4.47
CA LEU A 122 -8.58 8.51 -5.64
C LEU A 122 -8.00 7.32 -6.39
N VAL A 123 -8.82 6.29 -6.63
CA VAL A 123 -8.44 5.16 -7.49
C VAL A 123 -8.47 5.61 -8.94
N GLN A 124 -7.30 5.66 -9.56
CA GLN A 124 -7.11 6.08 -10.94
C GLN A 124 -7.19 4.89 -11.90
N GLU A 125 -6.66 3.74 -11.49
CA GLU A 125 -6.59 2.55 -12.34
C GLU A 125 -6.75 1.28 -11.52
N ILE A 126 -7.22 0.21 -12.18
CA ILE A 126 -7.34 -1.12 -11.63
C ILE A 126 -6.77 -2.14 -12.63
N ASP A 127 -5.86 -2.98 -12.15
CA ASP A 127 -5.34 -4.13 -12.88
C ASP A 127 -5.85 -5.43 -12.23
N VAL A 128 -6.04 -6.48 -13.01
CA VAL A 128 -6.47 -7.78 -12.49
C VAL A 128 -5.64 -8.87 -13.14
N GLY A 129 -5.14 -9.79 -12.33
CA GLY A 129 -4.34 -10.88 -12.84
C GLY A 129 -4.28 -12.07 -11.91
N ARG A 130 -3.38 -13.00 -12.23
CA ARG A 130 -3.02 -14.11 -11.35
C ARG A 130 -1.52 -14.13 -11.19
N ASP A 131 -1.05 -14.37 -9.96
CA ASP A 131 0.36 -14.49 -9.65
C ASP A 131 0.55 -15.40 -8.42
N VAL A 132 1.79 -15.73 -8.11
CA VAL A 132 2.16 -16.29 -6.82
C VAL A 132 1.86 -15.26 -5.74
N LEU A 133 1.01 -15.66 -4.80
CA LEU A 133 0.61 -14.87 -3.66
C LEU A 133 1.44 -15.24 -2.44
N TYR A 134 1.66 -14.24 -1.61
CA TYR A 134 2.33 -14.35 -0.33
C TYR A 134 1.40 -13.83 0.75
N ARG A 135 1.18 -14.63 1.80
CA ARG A 135 0.51 -14.17 3.00
C ARG A 135 1.54 -13.49 3.89
N VAL A 136 1.26 -12.24 4.23
CA VAL A 136 2.01 -11.47 5.22
C VAL A 136 1.22 -11.52 6.52
N SER A 137 1.69 -12.36 7.44
CA SER A 137 1.11 -12.54 8.77
C SER A 137 1.80 -11.61 9.77
N LEU A 138 1.00 -10.89 10.54
CA LEU A 138 1.45 -9.99 11.57
C LEU A 138 1.20 -10.60 12.95
N ARG A 139 2.09 -10.28 13.89
CA ARG A 139 1.85 -10.59 15.30
C ARG A 139 0.52 -9.99 15.75
N GLY A 140 -0.35 -10.82 16.33
CA GLY A 140 -1.71 -10.43 16.74
C GLY A 140 -2.84 -10.95 15.85
N GLY A 141 -2.53 -11.76 14.83
CA GLY A 141 -3.50 -12.51 14.02
C GLY A 141 -3.97 -11.82 12.75
N ASP A 142 -3.57 -10.57 12.52
CA ASP A 142 -3.84 -9.89 11.25
C ASP A 142 -2.97 -10.47 10.14
N SER A 143 -3.52 -10.58 8.94
CA SER A 143 -2.73 -10.86 7.75
C SER A 143 -3.32 -10.13 6.54
N PHE A 144 -2.52 -10.00 5.50
CA PHE A 144 -2.99 -9.64 4.17
C PHE A 144 -2.23 -10.45 3.14
N VAL A 145 -2.77 -10.54 1.94
CA VAL A 145 -2.18 -11.36 0.88
C VAL A 145 -1.87 -10.46 -0.31
N CYS A 146 -0.66 -10.61 -0.85
CA CYS A 146 -0.16 -9.77 -1.94
C CYS A 146 0.78 -10.56 -2.85
N THR A 147 1.13 -10.00 -4.01
CA THR A 147 2.07 -10.66 -4.94
C THR A 147 3.53 -10.46 -4.52
N GLY A 148 4.45 -11.22 -5.11
CA GLY A 148 5.88 -11.12 -4.80
C GLY A 148 6.49 -9.73 -5.09
N ASN A 149 5.94 -9.01 -6.06
CA ASN A 149 6.40 -7.67 -6.45
C ASN A 149 5.74 -6.55 -5.63
N HIS A 150 4.76 -6.88 -4.78
CA HIS A 150 4.09 -5.91 -3.93
C HIS A 150 5.07 -5.22 -2.98
N ARG A 151 5.00 -3.89 -2.86
CA ARG A 151 5.86 -3.14 -1.95
C ARG A 151 5.31 -3.21 -0.53
N LEU A 152 6.09 -3.84 0.34
CA LEU A 152 5.84 -3.81 1.78
C LEU A 152 6.24 -2.46 2.34
N CYS A 153 5.31 -1.78 3.00
CA CYS A 153 5.60 -0.63 3.85
C CYS A 153 6.00 -1.11 5.24
N PHE A 154 7.19 -0.74 5.68
CA PHE A 154 7.64 -1.06 7.02
C PHE A 154 8.52 0.05 7.58
N ARG A 155 8.71 0.02 8.89
CA ARG A 155 9.61 0.93 9.60
C ARG A 155 10.74 0.14 10.24
N LEU A 156 11.95 0.68 10.12
CA LEU A 156 13.14 0.17 10.81
C LEU A 156 13.43 1.05 12.02
N TYR A 157 13.65 0.42 13.17
CA TYR A 157 14.11 1.15 14.35
C TYR A 157 15.63 1.35 14.29
N LEU A 158 16.07 2.59 14.09
CA LEU A 158 17.48 2.95 14.12
C LEU A 158 17.88 3.42 15.52
N ARG A 159 18.81 2.71 16.15
CA ARG A 159 19.41 3.12 17.43
C ARG A 159 20.50 4.17 17.18
N HIS A 160 20.46 5.29 17.90
CA HIS A 160 21.60 6.19 17.91
C HIS A 160 22.77 5.51 18.64
N ARG A 161 23.94 5.45 18.00
CA ARG A 161 25.19 5.00 18.62
C ARG A 161 26.04 6.23 18.94
N GLN A 162 26.06 6.67 20.20
CA GLN A 162 27.15 7.52 20.69
C GLN A 162 28.24 6.67 21.32
N ARG A 163 29.48 6.88 20.86
CA ARG A 163 30.68 6.26 21.42
C ARG A 163 31.32 7.24 22.40
N ARG A 164 30.76 7.35 23.62
CA ARG A 164 31.41 8.13 24.69
C ARG A 164 32.43 7.24 25.40
N ARG A 165 33.68 7.73 25.56
CA ARG A 165 34.78 7.04 26.26
C ARG A 165 34.27 6.38 27.56
N GLY A 166 34.27 5.05 27.61
CA GLY A 166 34.14 4.28 28.85
C GLY A 166 32.73 3.91 29.34
N ARG A 167 31.63 4.49 28.84
CA ARG A 167 30.26 4.07 29.25
C ARG A 167 29.32 3.94 28.06
N ARG A 168 28.74 2.74 27.89
CA ARG A 168 27.64 2.48 26.95
C ARG A 168 26.37 3.13 27.52
N SER A 169 25.97 4.31 27.05
CA SER A 169 24.62 4.84 27.28
C SER A 169 23.79 4.70 26.01
N SER A 170 22.63 4.05 26.06
CA SER A 170 21.68 4.02 24.94
C SER A 170 20.96 5.37 24.85
N CYS A 171 21.29 6.19 23.85
CA CYS A 171 20.65 7.47 23.59
C CYS A 171 19.49 7.32 22.60
N GLY A 172 18.43 6.60 22.96
CA GLY A 172 17.21 6.52 22.13
C GLY A 172 17.41 6.04 20.69
N GLY A 173 16.35 6.15 19.89
CA GLY A 173 16.32 5.77 18.49
C GLY A 173 15.04 6.28 17.84
N HIS A 174 14.96 6.22 16.51
CA HIS A 174 13.78 6.64 15.76
C HIS A 174 13.42 5.60 14.70
N PHE A 175 12.14 5.56 14.33
CA PHE A 175 11.67 4.75 13.22
C PHE A 175 11.89 5.47 11.90
N VAL A 176 12.39 4.74 10.91
CA VAL A 176 12.56 5.22 9.55
C VAL A 176 11.70 4.39 8.61
N HIS A 177 10.85 5.07 7.84
CA HIS A 177 10.04 4.45 6.80
C HIS A 177 10.93 3.89 5.68
N ARG A 178 10.61 2.68 5.25
CA ARG A 178 11.26 1.95 4.17
C ARG A 178 10.25 1.11 3.44
N GLU A 179 10.58 0.83 2.19
CA GLU A 179 9.77 0.01 1.31
C GLU A 179 10.66 -0.90 0.48
N MET A 180 10.18 -2.13 0.26
CA MET A 180 10.79 -3.06 -0.69
C MET A 180 9.78 -4.11 -1.12
N SER A 181 10.03 -4.79 -2.23
CA SER A 181 9.18 -5.89 -2.68
C SER A 181 9.18 -7.04 -1.67
N VAL A 182 8.13 -7.87 -1.65
CA VAL A 182 8.09 -9.10 -0.83
C VAL A 182 9.30 -10.00 -1.15
N VAL A 183 9.62 -10.18 -2.43
CA VAL A 183 10.74 -11.02 -2.86
C VAL A 183 12.09 -10.47 -2.37
N ASP A 184 12.29 -9.16 -2.39
CA ASP A 184 13.54 -8.56 -1.90
C ASP A 184 13.61 -8.55 -0.37
N PHE A 185 12.48 -8.42 0.31
CA PHE A 185 12.38 -8.58 1.75
C PHE A 185 12.84 -9.97 2.18
N LEU A 186 12.39 -11.02 1.50
CA LEU A 186 12.77 -12.41 1.78
C LEU A 186 14.27 -12.69 1.60
N LYS A 187 14.96 -11.95 0.72
CA LYS A 187 16.42 -12.04 0.54
C LYS A 187 17.22 -11.38 1.65
N GLN A 188 16.60 -10.52 2.46
CA GLN A 188 17.30 -9.82 3.54
C GLN A 188 17.67 -10.76 4.69
N SER A 189 18.72 -10.38 5.43
CA SER A 189 19.15 -11.12 6.63
C SER A 189 18.01 -11.31 7.63
N ALA A 190 18.02 -12.42 8.37
CA ALA A 190 17.03 -12.69 9.43
C ALA A 190 16.94 -11.53 10.43
N THR A 191 18.08 -10.94 10.79
CA THR A 191 18.14 -9.76 11.65
C THR A 191 17.41 -8.57 11.04
N PHE A 192 17.61 -8.28 9.76
CA PHE A 192 16.88 -7.20 9.08
C PHE A 192 15.37 -7.46 9.10
N ARG A 193 14.94 -8.66 8.70
CA ARG A 193 13.52 -9.03 8.65
C ARG A 193 12.84 -8.94 10.02
N GLN A 194 13.56 -9.29 11.09
CA GLN A 194 13.06 -9.16 12.46
C GLN A 194 12.84 -7.71 12.90
N HIS A 195 13.63 -6.76 12.40
CA HIS A 195 13.57 -5.34 12.77
C HIS A 195 12.73 -4.50 11.80
N ALA A 196 12.41 -5.04 10.63
CA ALA A 196 11.54 -4.44 9.64
C ALA A 196 10.08 -4.75 9.99
N MET A 197 9.41 -3.77 10.60
CA MET A 197 8.06 -3.96 11.14
C MET A 197 7.03 -3.25 10.28
N ALA A 198 5.99 -3.98 9.86
CA ALA A 198 4.78 -3.36 9.34
C ALA A 198 4.21 -2.43 10.42
N TYR A 199 3.53 -1.37 9.99
CA TYR A 199 2.95 -0.42 10.92
C TYR A 199 1.50 -0.12 10.58
N ARG A 200 0.74 0.16 11.64
CA ARG A 200 -0.63 0.65 11.57
C ARG A 200 -0.68 2.15 11.85
N VAL A 201 -1.72 2.82 11.37
CA VAL A 201 -1.96 4.25 11.61
C VAL A 201 -3.32 4.46 12.28
N PRO A 202 -3.45 5.43 13.21
CA PRO A 202 -4.76 5.95 13.61
C PRO A 202 -5.43 6.60 12.40
N LEU A 203 -6.76 6.67 12.43
CA LEU A 203 -7.53 7.38 11.41
C LEU A 203 -8.28 8.53 12.05
N ASP A 204 -8.24 9.69 11.40
CA ASP A 204 -9.03 10.87 11.74
C ASP A 204 -10.24 10.98 10.82
N TYR A 205 -11.38 11.34 11.41
CA TYR A 205 -12.66 11.50 10.72
C TYR A 205 -13.27 12.84 11.12
N PRO A 206 -14.10 13.44 10.24
CA PRO A 206 -14.83 14.66 10.58
C PRO A 206 -15.74 14.45 11.80
N ALA A 207 -15.95 15.52 12.56
CA ALA A 207 -16.88 15.52 13.68
C ALA A 207 -18.32 15.54 13.19
N GLU A 208 -19.12 14.61 13.70
CA GLU A 208 -20.56 14.55 13.46
C GLU A 208 -21.31 14.48 14.78
N ALA A 209 -22.44 15.19 14.87
CA ALA A 209 -23.30 15.12 16.04
C ALA A 209 -23.88 13.71 16.18
N VAL A 210 -23.92 13.21 17.41
CA VAL A 210 -24.44 11.88 17.73
C VAL A 210 -25.68 11.98 18.62
N PRO A 211 -26.70 11.13 18.42
CA PRO A 211 -27.97 11.27 19.11
C PRO A 211 -27.94 10.78 20.55
N VAL A 212 -26.90 10.03 20.96
CA VAL A 212 -26.69 9.53 22.32
C VAL A 212 -25.26 9.87 22.77
N PRO A 213 -25.04 10.37 24.00
CA PRO A 213 -23.70 10.63 24.53
C PRO A 213 -22.80 9.39 24.39
N PRO A 214 -21.55 9.53 23.87
CA PRO A 214 -20.73 8.38 23.53
C PRO A 214 -20.34 7.54 24.75
N HIS A 215 -19.98 8.17 25.86
CA HIS A 215 -19.61 7.48 27.11
C HIS A 215 -20.78 6.65 27.65
N PHE A 216 -21.96 7.27 27.81
CA PHE A 216 -23.20 6.54 28.14
C PHE A 216 -23.48 5.37 27.20
N LEU A 217 -23.35 5.55 25.88
CA LEU A 217 -23.58 4.46 24.93
C LEU A 217 -22.61 3.29 25.18
N GLY A 218 -21.35 3.58 25.49
CA GLY A 218 -20.35 2.57 25.83
C GLY A 218 -20.71 1.81 27.09
N LEU A 219 -21.12 2.51 28.14
CA LEU A 219 -21.61 1.91 29.39
C LEU A 219 -22.81 0.98 29.14
N TRP A 220 -23.79 1.45 28.36
CA TRP A 220 -24.98 0.65 28.04
C TRP A 220 -24.66 -0.57 27.17
N LEU A 221 -23.71 -0.45 26.24
CA LEU A 221 -23.28 -1.59 25.43
C LEU A 221 -22.68 -2.70 26.29
N GLY A 222 -21.93 -2.36 27.34
CA GLY A 222 -21.47 -3.35 28.32
C GLY A 222 -22.59 -3.81 29.25
N ASP A 223 -22.88 -3.01 30.28
CA ASP A 223 -23.73 -3.37 31.42
C ASP A 223 -25.22 -3.02 31.26
N GLY A 224 -25.62 -2.51 30.09
CA GLY A 224 -26.99 -2.12 29.82
C GLY A 224 -27.92 -3.29 29.52
N LEU A 225 -29.22 -3.13 29.85
CA LEU A 225 -30.24 -4.07 29.41
C LEU A 225 -30.52 -3.87 27.92
N SER A 226 -30.44 -4.94 27.13
CA SER A 226 -30.60 -4.85 25.68
C SER A 226 -31.95 -4.29 25.22
N SER A 227 -33.01 -4.41 26.03
CA SER A 227 -34.37 -4.00 25.68
C SER A 227 -34.79 -2.62 26.20
N SER A 228 -33.97 -1.94 27.03
CA SER A 228 -34.36 -0.65 27.63
C SER A 228 -33.14 0.19 28.05
N PRO A 229 -33.27 1.52 28.22
CA PRO A 229 -32.18 2.40 28.66
C PRO A 229 -31.97 2.25 30.17
N ARG A 230 -31.51 1.06 30.58
CA ARG A 230 -31.18 0.72 31.96
C ARG A 230 -29.75 0.22 32.02
N VAL A 231 -29.01 0.62 33.04
CA VAL A 231 -27.62 0.21 33.28
C VAL A 231 -27.51 -0.41 34.67
N CYS A 232 -26.82 -1.54 34.77
CA CYS A 232 -26.54 -2.23 36.03
C CYS A 232 -25.12 -1.89 36.47
N THR A 233 -24.93 -1.12 37.55
CA THR A 233 -23.58 -0.75 38.00
C THR A 233 -23.53 -0.56 39.51
N ALA A 234 -22.38 -0.88 40.11
CA ALA A 234 -22.08 -0.57 41.51
C ALA A 234 -21.13 0.62 41.66
N ASP A 235 -20.51 1.09 40.58
CA ASP A 235 -19.52 2.16 40.60
C ASP A 235 -20.23 3.52 40.63
N THR A 236 -19.93 4.34 41.65
CA THR A 236 -20.60 5.63 41.90
C THR A 236 -20.31 6.68 40.83
N GLU A 237 -19.11 6.67 40.27
CA GLU A 237 -18.65 7.61 39.24
C GLU A 237 -19.47 7.45 37.95
N VAL A 238 -19.93 6.22 37.67
CA VAL A 238 -20.82 5.94 36.54
C VAL A 238 -22.21 6.54 36.76
N VAL A 239 -22.68 6.62 38.02
CA VAL A 239 -24.02 7.16 38.34
C VAL A 239 -24.11 8.64 37.99
N GLU A 240 -23.03 9.41 38.18
CA GLU A 240 -22.98 10.83 37.80
C GLU A 240 -23.18 11.01 36.28
N GLU A 241 -22.53 10.19 35.46
CA GLU A 241 -22.72 10.17 33.99
C GLU A 241 -24.17 9.80 33.60
N LEU A 242 -24.79 8.86 34.33
CA LEU A 242 -26.20 8.50 34.10
C LEU A 242 -27.15 9.66 34.43
N VAL A 243 -26.85 10.43 35.48
CA VAL A 243 -27.62 11.61 35.87
C VAL A 243 -27.44 12.73 34.85
N ASP A 244 -26.21 13.00 34.41
CA ASP A 244 -25.96 14.01 33.37
C ASP A 244 -26.67 13.64 32.06
N THR A 245 -26.59 12.38 31.64
CA THR A 245 -27.35 11.88 30.49
C THR A 245 -28.86 12.06 30.70
N ALA A 246 -29.39 11.73 31.88
CA ALA A 246 -30.80 11.93 32.15
C ALA A 246 -31.19 13.42 32.03
N CYS A 247 -30.40 14.34 32.58
CA CYS A 247 -30.62 15.79 32.48
C CYS A 247 -30.64 16.26 31.03
N ARG A 248 -29.69 15.82 30.18
CA ARG A 248 -29.63 16.18 28.75
C ARG A 248 -30.88 15.80 27.97
N PHE A 249 -31.55 14.72 28.39
CA PHE A 249 -32.78 14.23 27.75
C PHE A 249 -34.07 14.63 28.48
N GLY A 250 -33.99 15.44 29.54
CA GLY A 250 -35.16 15.78 30.37
C GLY A 250 -35.77 14.56 31.10
N LEU A 251 -34.95 13.58 31.46
CA LEU A 251 -35.34 12.33 32.12
C LEU A 251 -35.00 12.35 33.61
N THR A 252 -35.57 11.38 34.33
CA THR A 252 -35.26 11.10 35.74
C THR A 252 -34.60 9.74 35.89
N VAL A 253 -33.64 9.62 36.80
CA VAL A 253 -33.01 8.34 37.14
C VAL A 253 -33.80 7.67 38.27
N LYS A 254 -34.30 6.45 38.02
CA LYS A 254 -34.94 5.60 39.02
C LYS A 254 -34.04 4.42 39.36
N ILE A 255 -33.88 4.15 40.65
CA ILE A 255 -33.02 3.06 41.14
C ILE A 255 -33.91 1.85 41.48
N HIS A 256 -33.54 0.70 40.95
CA HIS A 256 -34.18 -0.57 41.26
C HIS A 256 -33.18 -1.50 41.95
N TYR A 257 -33.48 -1.85 43.21
CA TYR A 257 -32.76 -2.88 43.95
C TYR A 257 -33.42 -4.23 43.69
N GLY A 258 -32.64 -5.21 43.22
CA GLY A 258 -33.12 -6.58 43.07
C GLY A 258 -32.73 -7.42 44.28
N HIS A 259 -33.64 -8.26 44.78
CA HIS A 259 -33.38 -9.14 45.93
C HIS A 259 -32.19 -10.10 45.71
N ASP A 260 -31.91 -10.48 44.45
CA ASP A 260 -30.84 -11.42 44.04
C ASP A 260 -29.75 -10.79 43.16
N ARG A 261 -29.66 -9.44 43.07
CA ARG A 261 -28.67 -8.78 42.21
C ARG A 261 -27.52 -8.21 43.01
N ALA A 262 -26.29 -8.48 42.56
CA ALA A 262 -25.08 -7.95 43.17
C ALA A 262 -24.92 -6.42 43.02
N ALA A 263 -25.66 -5.78 42.11
CA ALA A 263 -25.60 -4.35 41.84
C ALA A 263 -26.99 -3.75 41.55
N PRO A 264 -27.23 -2.46 41.89
CA PRO A 264 -28.46 -1.76 41.56
C PRO A 264 -28.60 -1.51 40.05
N VAL A 265 -29.85 -1.41 39.59
CA VAL A 265 -30.17 -1.04 38.20
C VAL A 265 -30.73 0.36 38.15
N TYR A 266 -30.10 1.20 37.36
CA TYR A 266 -30.51 2.59 37.11
C TYR A 266 -31.32 2.64 35.83
N ALA A 267 -32.55 3.14 35.91
CA ALA A 267 -33.46 3.30 34.79
C ALA A 267 -33.66 4.79 34.49
N LEU A 268 -33.36 5.21 33.26
CA LEU A 268 -33.59 6.56 32.80
C LEU A 268 -35.02 6.64 32.26
N THR A 269 -35.92 7.31 32.98
CA THR A 269 -37.37 7.28 32.73
C THR A 269 -37.97 8.67 32.51
N ALA A 270 -38.91 8.76 31.57
CA ALA A 270 -39.73 9.95 31.33
C ALA A 270 -40.94 9.97 32.29
N GLY A 271 -41.71 11.07 32.25
CA GLY A 271 -42.97 11.20 32.97
C GLY A 271 -43.99 10.13 32.55
N LYS A 272 -45.01 9.91 33.38
CA LYS A 272 -46.05 8.91 33.11
C LYS A 272 -46.84 9.31 31.86
N GLY A 273 -46.81 8.47 30.82
CA GLY A 273 -47.49 8.72 29.54
C GLY A 273 -46.64 9.46 28.51
N GLU A 274 -45.43 9.89 28.86
CA GLU A 274 -44.49 10.53 27.95
C GLU A 274 -43.61 9.49 27.25
N GLY A 275 -43.27 9.74 25.99
CA GLY A 275 -42.26 8.95 25.27
C GLY A 275 -40.86 9.19 25.86
N ASN A 276 -40.01 8.17 25.86
CA ASN A 276 -38.63 8.31 26.32
C ASN A 276 -37.71 8.72 25.15
N PRO A 277 -37.26 9.98 25.05
CA PRO A 277 -36.44 10.46 23.94
C PRO A 277 -35.10 9.74 23.82
N LEU A 278 -34.49 9.31 24.93
CA LEU A 278 -33.27 8.51 24.91
C LEU A 278 -33.53 7.13 24.29
N LEU A 279 -34.64 6.48 24.67
CA LEU A 279 -35.04 5.21 24.04
C LEU A 279 -35.28 5.39 22.54
N MET A 280 -35.93 6.47 22.12
CA MET A 280 -36.14 6.77 20.69
C MET A 280 -34.81 6.99 19.95
N ALA A 281 -33.87 7.73 20.54
CA ALA A 281 -32.53 7.92 20.00
C ALA A 281 -31.79 6.57 19.85
N MET A 282 -31.83 5.71 20.87
CA MET A 282 -31.23 4.38 20.81
C MET A 282 -31.92 3.45 19.80
N GLN A 283 -33.23 3.58 19.63
CA GLN A 283 -33.98 2.88 18.58
C GLN A 283 -33.54 3.33 17.18
N SER A 284 -33.35 4.63 16.96
CA SER A 284 -32.84 5.15 15.67
C SER A 284 -31.42 4.67 15.34
N LEU A 285 -30.61 4.39 16.36
CA LEU A 285 -29.28 3.79 16.20
C LEU A 285 -29.33 2.27 15.93
N GLY A 286 -30.50 1.64 16.06
CA GLY A 286 -30.67 0.20 15.86
C GLY A 286 -30.00 -0.68 16.94
N VAL A 287 -29.57 -0.10 18.07
CA VAL A 287 -28.82 -0.83 19.11
C VAL A 287 -29.71 -1.64 20.05
N MET A 288 -31.01 -1.33 20.10
CA MET A 288 -31.98 -2.02 20.95
C MET A 288 -32.13 -3.50 20.54
N ARG A 289 -31.94 -4.41 21.50
CA ARG A 289 -31.88 -5.88 21.35
C ARG A 289 -30.77 -6.38 20.42
N ASN A 290 -30.04 -5.48 19.78
CA ASN A 290 -28.94 -5.74 18.87
C ASN A 290 -27.71 -4.89 19.27
N LYS A 291 -27.08 -5.22 20.40
CA LYS A 291 -25.89 -4.49 20.88
C LYS A 291 -24.75 -4.58 19.86
N HIS A 292 -24.43 -3.45 19.24
CA HIS A 292 -23.34 -3.22 18.30
C HIS A 292 -22.92 -1.75 18.39
N ILE A 293 -21.74 -1.40 17.89
CA ILE A 293 -21.33 0.02 17.82
C ILE A 293 -21.82 0.62 16.50
N PRO A 294 -22.66 1.67 16.50
CA PRO A 294 -23.13 2.25 15.26
C PRO A 294 -22.00 2.91 14.46
N ARG A 295 -22.10 2.86 13.13
CA ARG A 295 -21.09 3.44 12.23
C ARG A 295 -20.85 4.93 12.48
N SER A 296 -21.88 5.69 12.84
CA SER A 296 -21.80 7.12 13.18
C SER A 296 -20.92 7.41 14.41
N TYR A 297 -20.55 6.39 15.18
CA TYR A 297 -19.57 6.51 16.27
C TYR A 297 -18.20 5.96 15.85
N LEU A 298 -18.15 4.87 15.07
CA LEU A 298 -16.89 4.30 14.55
C LEU A 298 -16.17 5.22 13.56
N VAL A 299 -16.92 5.98 12.77
CA VAL A 299 -16.42 6.91 11.74
C VAL A 299 -16.77 8.33 12.17
N ASN A 300 -16.17 8.78 13.28
CA ASN A 300 -16.42 10.10 13.84
C ASN A 300 -15.12 10.65 14.46
N ALA A 301 -15.16 11.93 14.85
CA ALA A 301 -14.07 12.61 15.52
C ALA A 301 -13.47 11.75 16.64
N ARG A 302 -12.16 11.89 16.80
CA ARG A 302 -11.36 11.14 17.76
C ARG A 302 -11.95 11.17 19.18
N GLN A 303 -12.49 12.31 19.59
CA GLN A 303 -13.07 12.51 20.93
C GLN A 303 -14.31 11.62 21.17
N VAL A 304 -15.25 11.57 20.22
CA VAL A 304 -16.45 10.70 20.30
C VAL A 304 -16.06 9.24 20.50
N ARG A 305 -15.03 8.80 19.77
CA ARG A 305 -14.50 7.44 19.85
C ARG A 305 -13.78 7.15 21.17
N LEU A 306 -13.01 8.12 21.71
CA LEU A 306 -12.36 8.00 23.02
C LEU A 306 -13.39 7.84 24.14
N GLU A 307 -14.41 8.69 24.17
CA GLU A 307 -15.49 8.65 25.16
C GLU A 307 -16.27 7.33 25.09
N LEU A 308 -16.61 6.88 23.88
CA LEU A 308 -17.28 5.61 23.69
C LEU A 308 -16.45 4.42 24.21
N LEU A 309 -15.16 4.39 23.89
CA LEU A 309 -14.27 3.33 24.36
C LEU A 309 -14.08 3.39 25.88
N ALA A 310 -14.03 4.57 26.47
CA ALA A 310 -13.97 4.76 27.92
C ALA A 310 -15.22 4.19 28.61
N GLY A 311 -16.43 4.45 28.09
CA GLY A 311 -17.66 3.86 28.64
C GLY A 311 -17.70 2.32 28.56
N LEU A 312 -17.17 1.73 27.48
CA LEU A 312 -17.00 0.28 27.36
C LEU A 312 -16.00 -0.28 28.38
N ILE A 313 -14.94 0.47 28.69
CA ILE A 313 -13.97 0.10 29.72
C ILE A 313 -14.60 0.22 31.12
N ASP A 314 -15.32 1.30 31.38
CA ASP A 314 -15.98 1.57 32.66
C ASP A 314 -17.07 0.55 33.01
N SER A 315 -17.66 -0.11 32.02
CA SER A 315 -18.58 -1.25 32.21
C SER A 315 -17.84 -2.59 32.29
N ASP A 316 -17.67 -3.27 31.16
CA ASP A 316 -17.12 -4.65 31.06
C ASP A 316 -15.58 -4.72 31.07
N GLY A 317 -14.90 -3.57 31.10
CA GLY A 317 -13.44 -3.52 31.06
C GLY A 317 -12.77 -3.84 32.39
N SER A 318 -11.58 -4.42 32.29
CA SER A 318 -10.65 -4.62 33.40
C SER A 318 -9.29 -4.01 33.06
N CYS A 319 -8.65 -3.37 34.04
CA CYS A 319 -7.32 -2.79 33.90
C CYS A 319 -6.28 -3.73 34.50
N ASN A 320 -5.22 -4.05 33.75
CA ASN A 320 -4.11 -4.88 34.22
C ASN A 320 -2.83 -4.05 34.47
N GLY A 321 -3.01 -2.78 34.83
CA GLY A 321 -1.93 -1.82 35.14
C GLY A 321 -1.26 -1.19 33.91
N ASN A 322 -1.21 -1.91 32.78
CA ASN A 322 -0.61 -1.42 31.54
C ASN A 322 -1.58 -1.43 30.35
N GLY A 323 -2.79 -1.94 30.48
CA GLY A 323 -3.77 -1.95 29.39
C GLY A 323 -5.12 -2.43 29.85
N TYR A 324 -6.01 -2.60 28.89
CA TYR A 324 -7.38 -2.98 29.13
C TYR A 324 -7.70 -4.34 28.55
N GLU A 325 -8.53 -5.11 29.25
CA GLU A 325 -9.14 -6.33 28.75
C GLU A 325 -10.67 -6.19 28.88
N ILE A 326 -11.38 -6.39 27.77
CA ILE A 326 -12.85 -6.44 27.73
C ILE A 326 -13.23 -7.86 27.28
N THR A 327 -14.12 -8.52 28.03
CA THR A 327 -14.63 -9.85 27.67
C THR A 327 -16.11 -9.74 27.29
N GLN A 328 -16.49 -10.30 26.15
CA GLN A 328 -17.85 -10.22 25.60
C GLN A 328 -18.35 -11.57 25.11
N LYS A 329 -19.66 -11.81 25.24
CA LYS A 329 -20.30 -13.01 24.66
C LYS A 329 -20.54 -12.86 23.15
N ARG A 330 -20.81 -11.64 22.69
CA ARG A 330 -21.19 -11.33 21.30
C ARG A 330 -19.95 -11.03 20.46
N LYS A 331 -19.66 -11.89 19.48
CA LYS A 331 -18.52 -11.71 18.56
C LYS A 331 -18.55 -10.36 17.83
N GLY A 332 -19.71 -9.98 17.27
CA GLY A 332 -19.84 -8.72 16.51
C GLY A 332 -19.49 -7.48 17.33
N LEU A 333 -19.97 -7.40 18.57
CA LEU A 333 -19.59 -6.31 19.48
C LEU A 333 -18.10 -6.33 19.81
N SER A 334 -17.48 -7.51 19.97
CA SER A 334 -16.03 -7.60 20.19
C SER A 334 -15.21 -7.14 18.97
N GLU A 335 -15.67 -7.44 17.76
CA GLU A 335 -15.06 -6.96 16.50
C GLU A 335 -15.20 -5.44 16.37
N ASP A 336 -16.37 -4.88 16.74
CA ASP A 336 -16.60 -3.43 16.77
C ASP A 336 -15.69 -2.72 17.79
N ILE A 337 -15.51 -3.29 18.98
CA ILE A 337 -14.61 -2.74 20.02
C ILE A 337 -13.16 -2.76 19.52
N GLN A 338 -12.75 -3.84 18.86
CA GLN A 338 -11.42 -3.94 18.26
C GLN A 338 -11.21 -2.88 17.17
N GLU A 339 -12.19 -2.70 16.28
CA GLU A 339 -12.21 -1.70 15.23
C GLU A 339 -12.12 -0.28 15.82
N LEU A 340 -12.93 0.03 16.84
CA LEU A 340 -12.92 1.29 17.57
C LEU A 340 -11.53 1.59 18.15
N ALA A 341 -10.96 0.64 18.90
CA ALA A 341 -9.66 0.81 19.52
C ALA A 341 -8.53 1.00 18.48
N ARG A 342 -8.53 0.19 17.40
CA ARG A 342 -7.53 0.32 16.32
C ARG A 342 -7.62 1.66 15.61
N SER A 343 -8.84 2.15 15.38
CA SER A 343 -9.04 3.47 14.75
C SER A 343 -8.45 4.63 15.57
N LEU A 344 -8.31 4.46 16.89
CA LEU A 344 -7.70 5.44 17.81
C LEU A 344 -6.17 5.33 17.89
N GLY A 345 -5.56 4.46 17.08
CA GLY A 345 -4.12 4.19 17.14
C GLY A 345 -3.73 3.35 18.36
N LEU A 346 -4.67 2.60 18.93
CA LEU A 346 -4.37 1.60 19.94
C LEU A 346 -4.17 0.24 19.28
N TYR A 347 -3.33 -0.59 19.87
CA TYR A 347 -3.31 -2.00 19.52
C TYR A 347 -4.49 -2.69 20.18
N ALA A 348 -5.25 -3.47 19.39
CA ALA A 348 -6.30 -4.32 19.91
C ALA A 348 -6.25 -5.71 19.26
N SER A 349 -6.21 -6.75 20.10
CA SER A 349 -6.26 -8.15 19.68
C SER A 349 -7.54 -8.82 20.14
N LEU A 350 -8.12 -9.67 19.30
CA LEU A 350 -9.33 -10.43 19.59
C LEU A 350 -8.98 -11.92 19.69
N THR A 351 -9.29 -12.55 20.82
CA THR A 351 -9.02 -13.97 21.07
C THR A 351 -10.23 -14.65 21.69
N GLN A 352 -10.41 -15.95 21.45
CA GLN A 352 -11.41 -16.75 22.15
C GLN A 352 -10.90 -17.17 23.54
N LYS A 353 -11.80 -17.20 24.52
CA LYS A 353 -11.53 -17.59 25.91
C LYS A 353 -12.66 -18.50 26.39
N ASP A 354 -12.32 -19.72 26.77
CA ASP A 354 -13.24 -20.63 27.45
C ASP A 354 -13.29 -20.27 28.93
N VAL A 355 -14.50 -20.08 29.46
CA VAL A 355 -14.76 -19.91 30.88
C VAL A 355 -15.85 -20.90 31.25
N GLU A 356 -15.46 -21.96 31.97
CA GLU A 356 -16.37 -22.99 32.49
C GLU A 356 -17.26 -23.64 31.40
N GLY A 357 -16.70 -23.88 30.21
CA GLY A 357 -17.41 -24.49 29.08
C GLY A 357 -18.22 -23.50 28.23
N THR A 358 -18.23 -22.21 28.61
CA THR A 358 -18.84 -21.14 27.81
C THR A 358 -17.76 -20.36 27.08
N MET A 359 -17.88 -20.26 25.76
CA MET A 359 -16.94 -19.51 24.93
C MET A 359 -17.25 -18.00 24.94
N TYR A 360 -16.23 -17.21 25.28
CA TYR A 360 -16.24 -15.76 25.23
C TYR A 360 -15.20 -15.22 24.26
N TRP A 361 -15.35 -13.95 23.90
CA TRP A 361 -14.43 -13.18 23.09
C TRP A 361 -13.73 -12.15 23.96
N ARG A 362 -12.41 -12.20 23.97
CA ARG A 362 -11.55 -11.32 24.74
C ARG A 362 -10.85 -10.33 23.82
N VAL A 363 -11.04 -9.04 24.10
CA VAL A 363 -10.34 -7.93 23.45
C VAL A 363 -9.29 -7.38 24.41
N CYS A 364 -8.02 -7.49 24.04
CA CYS A 364 -6.92 -6.88 24.81
C CYS A 364 -6.45 -5.60 24.09
N ILE A 365 -6.40 -4.49 24.82
CA ILE A 365 -6.10 -3.15 24.29
C ILE A 365 -4.85 -2.59 24.97
N HIS A 366 -3.89 -2.18 24.15
CA HIS A 366 -2.60 -1.63 24.56
C HIS A 366 -2.21 -0.44 23.69
N GLY A 367 -1.45 0.50 24.22
CA GLY A 367 -0.94 1.59 23.41
C GLY A 367 -0.38 2.75 24.22
N ARG A 368 0.32 3.65 23.53
CA ARG A 368 0.91 4.86 24.13
C ARG A 368 -0.14 5.90 24.48
N THR A 369 -1.21 5.99 23.69
CA THR A 369 -2.31 6.96 23.83
C THR A 369 -3.43 6.47 24.74
N LEU A 370 -3.22 5.39 25.50
CA LEU A 370 -4.21 4.91 26.45
C LEU A 370 -4.53 5.94 27.55
N GLY A 371 -3.58 6.80 27.90
CA GLY A 371 -3.79 7.89 28.85
C GLY A 371 -4.76 8.97 28.37
N ASP A 372 -5.08 8.99 27.06
CA ASP A 372 -6.04 9.94 26.49
C ASP A 372 -7.49 9.49 26.76
N LEU A 373 -7.72 8.27 27.25
CA LEU A 373 -9.06 7.74 27.50
C LEU A 373 -9.67 8.37 28.76
N PRO A 374 -10.86 9.00 28.68
CA PRO A 374 -11.52 9.60 29.84
C PRO A 374 -12.26 8.53 30.67
N VAL A 375 -11.53 7.55 31.20
CA VAL A 375 -12.07 6.48 32.06
C VAL A 375 -12.48 7.05 33.41
N LEU A 376 -13.74 6.88 33.81
CA LEU A 376 -14.29 7.47 35.03
C LEU A 376 -14.00 6.62 36.26
N VAL A 377 -14.09 5.29 36.14
CA VAL A 377 -13.98 4.37 37.28
C VAL A 377 -12.53 4.34 37.78
N ARG A 378 -12.29 4.83 39.00
CA ARG A 378 -10.94 5.02 39.56
C ARG A 378 -10.07 3.75 39.52
N ARG A 379 -10.64 2.59 39.89
CA ARG A 379 -9.93 1.29 39.86
C ARG A 379 -9.54 0.82 38.45
N LYS A 380 -10.10 1.43 37.40
CA LYS A 380 -9.80 1.13 36.00
C LYS A 380 -8.92 2.20 35.34
N GLN A 381 -8.61 3.29 36.03
CA GLN A 381 -7.63 4.27 35.53
C GLN A 381 -6.22 3.67 35.53
N LEU A 382 -5.37 4.10 34.60
CA LEU A 382 -4.00 3.59 34.47
C LEU A 382 -3.08 4.23 35.50
N ASN A 383 -2.27 3.40 36.17
CA ASN A 383 -1.32 3.85 37.20
C ASN A 383 -0.01 4.44 36.62
N THR A 384 0.29 4.20 35.33
CA THR A 384 1.55 4.64 34.71
C THR A 384 1.31 5.27 33.34
N VAL A 385 1.62 6.56 33.22
CA VAL A 385 1.68 7.27 31.95
C VAL A 385 2.93 6.82 31.20
N GLY A 386 2.74 6.08 30.10
CA GLY A 386 3.80 5.78 29.15
C GLY A 386 4.16 4.31 29.04
N GLN A 387 3.41 3.57 28.23
CA GLN A 387 3.92 2.31 27.70
C GLN A 387 5.21 2.56 26.89
N ARG A 388 6.29 1.82 27.20
CA ARG A 388 7.52 1.80 26.40
C ARG A 388 7.35 1.09 25.04
N VAL A 389 6.35 0.22 24.92
CA VAL A 389 6.20 -0.66 23.76
C VAL A 389 5.45 0.06 22.66
N ASP A 390 6.06 0.13 21.48
CA ASP A 390 5.40 0.64 20.27
C ASP A 390 4.42 -0.41 19.74
N SER A 391 3.14 -0.25 20.05
CA SER A 391 2.11 -1.27 19.84
C SER A 391 1.58 -1.32 18.40
N LEU A 392 1.86 -0.28 17.60
CA LEU A 392 1.40 -0.18 16.21
C LEU A 392 2.35 -0.83 15.21
N HIS A 393 3.54 -1.24 15.65
CA HIS A 393 4.53 -1.92 14.82
C HIS A 393 4.48 -3.43 15.07
N SER A 394 4.45 -4.21 14.00
CA SER A 394 4.36 -5.67 14.09
C SER A 394 5.37 -6.30 13.15
N ALA A 395 6.12 -7.26 13.67
CA ALA A 395 6.98 -8.10 12.84
C ALA A 395 6.13 -8.86 11.81
N MET A 396 6.69 -9.03 10.62
CA MET A 396 6.06 -9.70 9.49
C MET A 396 6.64 -11.10 9.35
N GLU A 397 5.76 -12.09 9.25
CA GLU A 397 6.08 -13.43 8.75
C GLU A 397 5.46 -13.58 7.38
N ILE A 398 6.24 -14.07 6.41
CA ILE A 398 5.82 -14.13 5.01
C ILE A 398 5.92 -15.56 4.53
N GLU A 399 4.79 -16.11 4.08
CA GLU A 399 4.68 -17.44 3.50
C GLU A 399 4.20 -17.35 2.05
N ASN A 400 4.70 -18.24 1.19
CA ASN A 400 4.17 -18.41 -0.16
C ASN A 400 2.94 -19.32 -0.10
N ILE A 401 1.80 -18.85 -0.59
CA ILE A 401 0.52 -19.59 -0.53
C ILE A 401 0.07 -20.10 -1.90
N GLY A 402 0.96 -20.06 -2.90
CA GLY A 402 0.68 -20.53 -4.26
C GLY A 402 0.04 -19.47 -5.16
N CYS A 403 -0.45 -19.91 -6.32
CA CYS A 403 -1.00 -19.01 -7.34
C CYS A 403 -2.46 -18.65 -7.05
N GLY A 404 -2.79 -17.37 -7.09
CA GLY A 404 -4.15 -16.85 -6.88
C GLY A 404 -4.42 -15.59 -7.68
N GLY A 405 -5.67 -15.14 -7.66
CA GLY A 405 -6.08 -13.87 -8.29
C GLY A 405 -5.60 -12.67 -7.48
N TYR A 406 -5.21 -11.60 -8.18
CA TYR A 406 -4.87 -10.33 -7.57
C TYR A 406 -5.59 -9.17 -8.24
N ILE A 407 -5.75 -8.09 -7.47
CA ILE A 407 -6.14 -6.76 -7.93
C ILE A 407 -4.95 -5.82 -7.72
N GLY A 408 -4.55 -5.15 -8.79
CA GLY A 408 -3.65 -4.02 -8.79
C GLY A 408 -4.40 -2.71 -8.65
N LEU A 409 -4.00 -1.81 -7.75
CA LEU A 409 -4.64 -0.48 -7.63
C LEU A 409 -3.62 0.62 -7.90
N THR A 410 -4.00 1.61 -8.70
CA THR A 410 -3.27 2.89 -8.79
C THR A 410 -4.08 3.95 -8.06
N VAL A 411 -3.45 4.68 -7.14
CA VAL A 411 -4.07 5.82 -6.45
C VAL A 411 -3.20 7.06 -6.53
N ASP A 412 -3.83 8.22 -6.43
CA ASP A 412 -3.18 9.53 -6.36
C ASP A 412 -2.44 9.78 -5.03
N GLY A 413 -1.90 11.00 -4.87
CA GLY A 413 -1.17 11.43 -3.68
C GLY A 413 0.12 10.65 -3.45
N ASN A 414 0.42 10.35 -2.18
CA ASN A 414 1.65 9.64 -1.79
C ASN A 414 1.64 8.13 -2.12
N GLN A 415 0.57 7.62 -2.78
CA GLN A 415 0.39 6.23 -3.20
C GLN A 415 0.36 5.19 -2.08
N ARG A 416 0.21 5.65 -0.83
CA ARG A 416 -0.04 4.80 0.33
C ARG A 416 -1.50 4.87 0.72
N PHE A 417 -2.05 3.71 1.04
CA PHE A 417 -3.41 3.58 1.52
C PHE A 417 -3.49 2.50 2.59
N VAL A 418 -4.61 2.51 3.31
CA VAL A 418 -4.82 1.74 4.52
C VAL A 418 -5.68 0.51 4.20
N LEU A 419 -5.22 -0.66 4.62
CA LEU A 419 -6.00 -1.89 4.54
C LEU A 419 -7.10 -1.92 5.62
N GLY A 420 -8.06 -2.84 5.47
CA GLY A 420 -9.17 -3.00 6.42
C GLY A 420 -8.72 -3.26 7.87
N ASN A 421 -7.49 -3.71 8.10
CA ASN A 421 -6.87 -3.93 9.41
C ASN A 421 -5.92 -2.81 9.86
N PHE A 422 -6.01 -1.62 9.26
CA PHE A 422 -5.21 -0.42 9.56
C PHE A 422 -3.73 -0.51 9.14
N VAL A 423 -3.31 -1.59 8.48
CA VAL A 423 -1.93 -1.73 7.96
C VAL A 423 -1.75 -0.84 6.74
N VAL A 424 -0.65 -0.11 6.70
CA VAL A 424 -0.29 0.74 5.56
C VAL A 424 0.37 -0.09 4.46
N THR A 425 0.01 0.18 3.21
CA THR A 425 0.61 -0.45 2.03
C THR A 425 0.89 0.56 0.91
N HIS A 426 1.65 0.18 -0.13
CA HIS A 426 2.12 1.10 -1.18
C HIS A 426 2.05 0.50 -2.59
N ASN A 427 1.87 1.37 -3.60
CA ASN A 427 1.85 1.05 -5.03
C ASN A 427 3.16 1.43 -5.76
N SER A 428 3.84 0.54 -6.51
CA SER A 428 5.09 0.88 -7.25
C SER A 428 4.92 0.95 -8.77
N ALA A 429 5.72 1.80 -9.43
CA ALA A 429 5.89 1.83 -10.89
C ALA A 429 7.35 1.53 -11.30
N LEU A 430 7.55 0.74 -12.37
CA LEU A 430 8.86 0.35 -12.93
C LEU A 430 9.67 1.55 -13.47
N THR A 431 8.97 2.59 -13.94
CA THR A 431 9.56 3.85 -14.43
C THR A 431 10.50 4.50 -13.40
N HIS A 432 10.08 4.55 -12.13
CA HIS A 432 10.88 5.15 -11.06
C HIS A 432 12.15 4.35 -10.75
N MET A 433 12.16 3.03 -11.00
CA MET A 433 13.35 2.20 -10.81
C MET A 433 14.42 2.51 -11.86
N ALA A 434 14.02 2.75 -13.11
CA ALA A 434 14.95 3.15 -14.18
C ALA A 434 15.58 4.53 -13.91
N ILE A 435 14.76 5.51 -13.47
CA ILE A 435 15.24 6.85 -13.06
C ILE A 435 16.25 6.73 -11.92
N LYS A 436 15.95 5.91 -10.91
CA LYS A 436 16.88 5.69 -9.80
C LYS A 436 18.17 5.00 -10.25
N GLY A 437 18.08 4.06 -11.18
CA GLY A 437 19.23 3.36 -11.75
C GLY A 437 20.23 4.28 -12.43
N VAL A 438 19.75 5.23 -13.25
CA VAL A 438 20.62 6.21 -13.90
C VAL A 438 21.24 7.17 -12.90
N GLN A 439 20.50 7.60 -11.87
CA GLN A 439 21.05 8.48 -10.84
C GLN A 439 22.07 7.78 -9.93
N ALA A 440 21.92 6.47 -9.71
CA ALA A 440 22.86 5.67 -8.92
C ALA A 440 24.26 5.61 -9.55
N ILE A 441 24.36 5.75 -10.87
CA ILE A 441 25.63 5.83 -11.60
C ILE A 441 26.05 7.28 -11.91
N GLY A 442 25.44 8.26 -11.23
CA GLY A 442 25.75 9.68 -11.38
C GLY A 442 25.08 10.38 -12.56
N GLY A 443 24.23 9.66 -13.32
CA GLY A 443 23.54 10.18 -14.49
C GLY A 443 22.31 11.04 -14.16
N THR A 444 21.76 11.66 -15.21
CA THR A 444 20.58 12.54 -15.13
C THR A 444 19.41 11.88 -15.86
N ALA A 445 18.20 12.08 -15.34
CA ALA A 445 16.97 11.64 -16.00
C ALA A 445 16.13 12.83 -16.46
N MET A 446 15.44 12.69 -17.59
CA MET A 446 14.33 13.52 -18.01
C MET A 446 13.06 12.67 -18.04
N LEU A 447 12.00 13.12 -17.38
CA LEU A 447 10.69 12.50 -17.41
C LEU A 447 9.71 13.42 -18.13
N LEU A 448 9.16 12.94 -19.24
CA LEU A 448 8.05 13.55 -19.96
C LEU A 448 6.76 12.86 -19.48
N ASP A 449 6.06 13.52 -18.56
CA ASP A 449 4.85 12.99 -17.92
C ASP A 449 3.60 13.52 -18.62
N PHE A 450 2.99 12.68 -19.45
CA PHE A 450 1.70 12.94 -20.10
C PHE A 450 0.50 12.56 -19.22
N GLU A 451 0.72 11.81 -18.13
CA GLU A 451 -0.33 11.38 -17.21
C GLU A 451 -0.53 12.36 -16.03
N ALA A 452 0.39 13.31 -15.86
CA ALA A 452 0.39 14.30 -14.79
C ALA A 452 0.29 13.65 -13.39
N ALA A 453 0.93 12.50 -13.22
CA ALA A 453 0.75 11.62 -12.06
C ALA A 453 1.93 11.69 -11.07
N LEU A 454 2.95 12.51 -11.35
CA LEU A 454 4.14 12.61 -10.52
C LEU A 454 4.03 13.64 -9.38
N ASP A 455 4.35 13.20 -8.16
CA ASP A 455 4.51 14.03 -6.97
C ASP A 455 6.02 14.25 -6.65
N PRO A 456 6.53 15.50 -6.57
CA PRO A 456 7.91 15.81 -6.20
C PRO A 456 8.35 15.24 -4.84
N ASP A 457 7.48 15.25 -3.83
CA ASP A 457 7.81 14.74 -2.49
C ASP A 457 7.99 13.22 -2.51
N LYS A 458 7.20 12.55 -3.36
CA LYS A 458 7.30 11.11 -3.62
C LYS A 458 8.64 10.74 -4.26
N MET A 459 9.20 11.57 -5.14
CA MET A 459 10.52 11.32 -5.75
C MET A 459 11.63 11.31 -4.69
N VAL A 460 11.60 12.26 -3.76
CA VAL A 460 12.56 12.31 -2.64
C VAL A 460 12.46 11.05 -1.77
N GLN A 461 11.24 10.61 -1.45
CA GLN A 461 11.00 9.38 -0.68
C GLN A 461 11.53 8.12 -1.39
N MET A 462 11.49 8.08 -2.73
CA MET A 462 12.02 6.97 -3.53
C MET A 462 13.57 7.01 -3.68
N HIS A 463 14.22 8.00 -3.07
CA HIS A 463 15.65 8.30 -3.23
C HIS A 463 16.02 8.68 -4.66
N ILE A 464 15.12 9.38 -5.35
CA ILE A 464 15.41 10.07 -6.60
C ILE A 464 15.79 11.50 -6.24
N ASP A 465 16.95 11.95 -6.73
CA ASP A 465 17.45 13.30 -6.52
C ASP A 465 16.71 14.29 -7.45
N PRO A 466 15.89 15.21 -6.91
CA PRO A 466 15.17 16.18 -7.74
C PRO A 466 16.12 17.11 -8.51
N LYS A 467 17.34 17.32 -8.01
CA LYS A 467 18.34 18.18 -8.68
C LYS A 467 18.89 17.56 -9.96
N ARG A 468 18.76 16.23 -10.11
CA ARG A 468 19.20 15.45 -11.26
C ARG A 468 18.04 14.83 -12.03
N LEU A 469 16.85 15.43 -11.90
CA LEU A 469 15.65 15.05 -12.62
C LEU A 469 15.08 16.26 -13.33
N ILE A 470 15.02 16.19 -14.65
CA ILE A 470 14.32 17.16 -15.49
C ILE A 470 12.88 16.66 -15.65
N TYR A 471 11.95 17.25 -14.92
CA TYR A 471 10.52 16.92 -15.02
C TYR A 471 9.83 17.89 -15.97
N ILE A 472 9.08 17.35 -16.93
CA ILE A 472 8.37 18.11 -17.94
C ILE A 472 7.00 17.47 -18.11
N GLN A 473 5.96 18.30 -18.11
CA GLN A 473 4.59 17.90 -18.41
C GLN A 473 4.19 18.53 -19.75
N PRO A 474 4.28 17.80 -20.86
CA PRO A 474 3.94 18.34 -22.17
C PRO A 474 2.42 18.40 -22.39
N ASP A 475 1.95 19.48 -23.00
CA ASP A 475 0.57 19.67 -23.42
C ASP A 475 0.22 18.77 -24.62
N TYR A 476 1.18 18.54 -25.53
CA TYR A 476 0.97 17.72 -26.74
C TYR A 476 2.26 17.05 -27.25
N ILE A 477 2.09 16.01 -28.08
CA ILE A 477 3.18 15.16 -28.61
C ILE A 477 4.28 15.98 -29.29
N GLU A 478 3.92 16.94 -30.13
CA GLU A 478 4.88 17.76 -30.86
C GLU A 478 5.76 18.61 -29.94
N GLN A 479 5.23 19.14 -28.84
CA GLN A 479 6.00 19.89 -27.84
C GLN A 479 7.01 18.97 -27.13
N ALA A 480 6.58 17.77 -26.73
CA ALA A 480 7.47 16.79 -26.12
C ALA A 480 8.60 16.40 -27.07
N TRP A 481 8.31 16.29 -28.36
CA TRP A 481 9.34 16.08 -29.37
C TRP A 481 10.33 17.23 -29.43
N ASP A 482 9.87 18.47 -29.58
CA ASP A 482 10.77 19.64 -29.65
C ASP A 482 11.73 19.71 -28.44
N ILE A 483 11.23 19.37 -27.26
CA ILE A 483 12.01 19.27 -26.02
C ILE A 483 13.05 18.14 -26.07
N VAL A 484 12.64 16.93 -26.49
CA VAL A 484 13.57 15.79 -26.67
C VAL A 484 14.66 16.16 -27.67
N TRP A 485 14.30 16.86 -28.73
CA TRP A 485 15.24 17.30 -29.76
C TRP A 485 16.29 18.26 -29.23
N ALA A 486 15.85 19.33 -28.58
CA ALA A 486 16.76 20.29 -27.97
C ALA A 486 17.69 19.61 -26.95
N THR A 487 17.16 18.65 -26.18
CA THR A 487 17.94 17.86 -25.23
C THR A 487 18.98 17.01 -25.93
N LEU A 488 18.62 16.27 -26.98
CA LEU A 488 19.56 15.44 -27.73
C LEU A 488 20.64 16.27 -28.44
N ASP A 489 20.28 17.41 -29.04
CA ASP A 489 21.23 18.33 -29.66
C ASP A 489 22.24 18.84 -28.63
N ARG A 490 21.79 19.18 -27.43
CA ARG A 490 22.68 19.57 -26.33
C ARG A 490 23.61 18.43 -25.91
N LEU A 491 23.10 17.21 -25.75
CA LEU A 491 23.90 16.05 -25.36
C LEU A 491 24.92 15.62 -26.45
N GLU A 492 24.69 15.99 -27.71
CA GLU A 492 25.64 15.76 -28.81
C GLU A 492 26.80 16.77 -28.76
N VAL A 493 26.53 18.03 -28.42
CA VAL A 493 27.55 19.09 -28.27
C VAL A 493 28.33 18.93 -26.97
N GLU A 494 27.64 18.62 -25.86
CA GLU A 494 28.20 18.44 -24.52
C GLU A 494 27.83 17.06 -23.96
N PRO A 495 28.59 16.00 -24.30
CA PRO A 495 28.31 14.66 -23.80
C PRO A 495 28.50 14.60 -22.27
N PRO A 496 27.53 14.06 -21.52
CA PRO A 496 27.67 13.94 -20.07
C PRO A 496 28.67 12.83 -19.69
N GLU A 497 29.31 12.96 -18.52
CA GLU A 497 30.21 11.94 -17.98
C GLU A 497 29.48 10.62 -17.70
N ALA A 498 28.27 10.71 -17.14
CA ALA A 498 27.38 9.57 -16.88
C ALA A 498 26.18 9.57 -17.86
N PRO A 499 25.58 8.41 -18.13
CA PRO A 499 24.46 8.30 -19.06
C PRO A 499 23.27 9.21 -18.73
N PHE A 500 22.58 9.66 -19.78
CA PHE A 500 21.32 10.38 -19.67
C PHE A 500 20.13 9.45 -19.96
N LEU A 501 19.09 9.46 -19.14
CA LEU A 501 17.85 8.70 -19.38
C LEU A 501 16.74 9.64 -19.80
N ILE A 502 16.09 9.40 -20.93
CA ILE A 502 14.87 10.09 -21.34
C ILE A 502 13.72 9.11 -21.20
N VAL A 503 12.71 9.44 -20.40
CA VAL A 503 11.52 8.62 -20.18
C VAL A 503 10.30 9.33 -20.74
N TRP A 504 9.55 8.65 -21.60
CA TRP A 504 8.26 9.08 -22.10
C TRP A 504 7.16 8.26 -21.43
N ASP A 505 6.45 8.86 -20.47
CA ASP A 505 5.44 8.20 -19.63
C ASP A 505 4.07 8.90 -19.74
N SER A 506 3.05 8.32 -20.38
CA SER A 506 3.05 7.14 -21.23
C SER A 506 2.69 7.50 -22.68
N VAL A 507 3.14 6.68 -23.64
CA VAL A 507 2.81 6.85 -25.07
C VAL A 507 1.30 6.75 -25.31
N ALA A 508 0.59 6.01 -24.46
CA ALA A 508 -0.85 5.82 -24.57
C ALA A 508 -1.64 7.08 -24.17
N ALA A 509 -1.12 7.88 -23.24
CA ALA A 509 -1.73 9.12 -22.77
C ALA A 509 -1.37 10.35 -23.63
N SER A 510 -0.49 10.20 -24.62
CA SER A 510 0.00 11.34 -25.40
C SER A 510 -1.04 11.81 -26.42
N VAL A 511 -1.32 13.12 -26.44
CA VAL A 511 -2.30 13.74 -27.33
C VAL A 511 -1.60 14.57 -28.42
N PRO A 512 -1.92 14.42 -29.72
CA PRO A 512 -1.39 15.26 -30.79
C PRO A 512 -1.96 16.68 -30.72
N LYS A 513 -1.19 17.69 -31.11
CA LYS A 513 -1.66 19.09 -31.11
C LYS A 513 -2.96 19.28 -31.90
N ALA A 514 -3.07 18.62 -33.06
CA ALA A 514 -4.26 18.70 -33.91
C ALA A 514 -5.54 18.18 -33.24
N GLU A 515 -5.43 17.35 -32.20
CA GLU A 515 -6.58 16.87 -31.43
C GLU A 515 -7.05 17.89 -30.39
N LEU A 516 -6.16 18.78 -29.92
CA LEU A 516 -6.48 19.85 -28.97
C LEU A 516 -7.08 21.09 -29.66
N ASP A 517 -6.75 21.32 -30.92
CA ASP A 517 -7.10 22.54 -31.67
C ASP A 517 -8.52 22.51 -32.30
N GLU A 518 -9.23 21.36 -32.35
CA GLU A 518 -10.49 21.20 -33.12
C GLU A 518 -11.77 20.98 -32.29
N LYS A 519 -12.83 21.76 -32.62
CA LYS A 519 -14.24 21.46 -32.35
C LYS A 519 -14.79 20.63 -33.54
N SER A 520 -15.02 19.33 -33.34
CA SER A 520 -15.91 18.40 -34.10
C SER A 520 -15.32 17.33 -35.07
N SER A 521 -15.85 16.12 -34.87
CA SER A 521 -16.01 14.93 -35.74
C SER A 521 -15.04 13.73 -35.56
N ASP A 522 -15.58 12.65 -34.97
CA ASP A 522 -14.92 11.41 -34.53
C ASP A 522 -14.16 10.61 -35.60
N LYS A 523 -14.30 10.93 -36.90
CA LYS A 523 -13.64 10.18 -37.98
C LYS A 523 -12.26 10.73 -38.35
N ALA A 524 -11.95 11.99 -38.06
CA ALA A 524 -10.66 12.63 -38.38
C ALA A 524 -9.52 12.20 -37.43
N HIS A 525 -9.86 11.73 -36.23
CA HIS A 525 -8.91 11.44 -35.15
C HIS A 525 -8.23 10.07 -35.22
N ILE A 526 -8.66 9.17 -36.12
CA ILE A 526 -8.13 7.80 -36.18
C ILE A 526 -6.65 7.82 -36.62
N GLY A 527 -5.77 7.42 -35.70
CA GLY A 527 -4.34 7.23 -35.95
C GLY A 527 -3.49 8.50 -35.92
N LEU A 528 -3.98 9.63 -35.40
CA LEU A 528 -3.17 10.85 -35.26
C LEU A 528 -1.94 10.64 -34.37
N ILE A 529 -2.10 10.01 -33.20
CA ILE A 529 -0.98 9.64 -32.32
C ILE A 529 0.09 8.84 -33.09
N ALA A 530 -0.34 7.84 -33.88
CA ALA A 530 0.58 7.04 -34.69
C ALA A 530 1.32 7.86 -35.76
N ARG A 531 0.67 8.84 -36.39
CA ARG A 531 1.30 9.74 -37.37
C ARG A 531 2.32 10.68 -36.71
N SER A 532 1.95 11.32 -35.60
CA SER A 532 2.84 12.23 -34.85
C SER A 532 4.05 11.49 -34.29
N MET A 533 3.85 10.32 -33.67
CA MET A 533 4.94 9.47 -33.19
C MET A 533 5.85 9.00 -34.34
N SER A 534 5.30 8.63 -35.50
CA SER A 534 6.09 8.23 -36.67
C SER A 534 6.99 9.34 -37.21
N LYS A 535 6.50 10.59 -37.19
CA LYS A 535 7.30 11.76 -37.60
C LYS A 535 8.48 11.99 -36.64
N GLY A 536 8.24 11.84 -35.35
CA GLY A 536 9.26 11.95 -34.30
C GLY A 536 10.32 10.86 -34.34
N CYS A 537 9.88 9.60 -34.21
CA CYS A 537 10.75 8.43 -34.14
C CYS A 537 11.74 8.31 -35.32
N ARG A 538 11.30 8.63 -36.55
CA ARG A 538 12.15 8.57 -37.76
C ARG A 538 13.41 9.41 -37.67
N LYS A 539 13.32 10.54 -36.99
CA LYS A 539 14.43 11.48 -36.86
C LYS A 539 15.21 11.25 -35.56
N MET A 540 14.55 10.80 -34.49
CA MET A 540 15.17 10.57 -33.18
C MET A 540 16.17 9.40 -33.16
N TYR A 541 15.85 8.26 -33.80
CA TYR A 541 16.69 7.05 -33.69
C TYR A 541 18.17 7.30 -34.05
N LYS A 542 18.43 8.09 -35.09
CA LYS A 542 19.80 8.45 -35.53
C LYS A 542 20.52 9.36 -34.54
N ARG A 543 19.80 10.19 -33.78
CA ARG A 543 20.36 11.10 -32.77
C ARG A 543 20.70 10.34 -31.49
N VAL A 544 19.78 9.53 -30.97
CA VAL A 544 20.00 8.72 -29.76
C VAL A 544 21.21 7.78 -29.91
N ALA A 545 21.44 7.24 -31.10
CA ALA A 545 22.61 6.40 -31.39
C ALA A 545 23.96 7.13 -31.26
N LYS A 546 23.99 8.45 -31.38
CA LYS A 546 25.21 9.27 -31.32
C LYS A 546 25.51 9.82 -29.94
N VAL A 547 24.49 10.00 -29.11
CA VAL A 547 24.61 10.60 -27.77
C VAL A 547 24.63 9.52 -26.69
N ARG A 548 25.24 9.83 -25.55
CA ARG A 548 25.33 8.93 -24.39
C ARG A 548 24.01 8.87 -23.59
N ALA A 549 22.90 8.62 -24.29
CA ALA A 549 21.54 8.64 -23.73
C ALA A 549 20.77 7.36 -24.04
N CYS A 550 19.83 6.99 -23.17
CA CYS A 550 18.84 5.94 -23.39
C CYS A 550 17.45 6.55 -23.48
N MET A 551 16.68 6.20 -24.51
CA MET A 551 15.27 6.60 -24.65
C MET A 551 14.37 5.46 -24.18
N MET A 552 13.48 5.71 -23.20
CA MET A 552 12.55 4.72 -22.66
C MET A 552 11.11 5.14 -22.97
N TRP A 553 10.38 4.24 -23.62
CA TRP A 553 8.95 4.36 -23.86
C TRP A 553 8.20 3.52 -22.83
N VAL A 554 7.30 4.15 -22.08
CA VAL A 554 6.29 3.42 -21.30
C VAL A 554 5.04 3.33 -22.14
N ASN A 555 4.57 2.11 -22.39
CA ASN A 555 3.45 1.88 -23.28
C ASN A 555 2.51 0.78 -22.76
N GLN A 556 1.29 0.76 -23.29
CA GLN A 556 0.22 -0.14 -22.84
C GLN A 556 -0.12 -1.16 -23.95
N ILE A 557 -0.58 -2.34 -23.56
CA ILE A 557 -1.15 -3.33 -24.49
C ILE A 557 -2.63 -3.00 -24.74
N ARG A 558 -3.03 -2.88 -26.01
CA ARG A 558 -4.41 -2.69 -26.50
C ARG A 558 -4.81 -3.82 -27.44
N GLU A 559 -6.11 -4.08 -27.58
CA GLU A 559 -6.63 -4.98 -28.62
C GLU A 559 -6.63 -4.30 -30.00
N LYS A 560 -6.47 -5.07 -31.07
CA LYS A 560 -6.57 -4.56 -32.44
C LYS A 560 -8.04 -4.40 -32.85
N ILE A 561 -8.43 -3.20 -33.26
CA ILE A 561 -9.75 -2.94 -33.85
C ILE A 561 -9.86 -3.72 -35.19
N GLY A 562 -10.81 -4.65 -35.28
CA GLY A 562 -11.09 -5.45 -36.49
C GLY A 562 -10.34 -6.79 -36.64
N GLY A 563 -9.71 -7.30 -35.57
CA GLY A 563 -8.88 -8.51 -35.60
C GLY A 563 -9.63 -9.84 -35.71
N PHE A 564 -10.33 -10.12 -36.81
CA PHE A 564 -10.96 -11.44 -37.06
C PHE A 564 -10.06 -12.38 -37.90
N GLY A 565 -8.81 -12.60 -37.49
CA GLY A 565 -7.85 -13.43 -38.25
C GLY A 565 -6.77 -14.15 -37.42
N PHE A 566 -5.95 -14.97 -38.08
CA PHE A 566 -4.81 -15.68 -37.47
C PHE A 566 -3.65 -14.71 -37.18
N GLY A 567 -3.22 -14.63 -35.91
CA GLY A 567 -2.08 -13.83 -35.44
C GLY A 567 -2.31 -13.19 -34.05
N PRO A 568 -1.28 -12.55 -33.45
CA PRO A 568 -1.44 -11.89 -32.15
C PRO A 568 -2.43 -10.71 -32.23
N GLN A 569 -3.48 -10.80 -31.41
CA GLN A 569 -4.62 -9.88 -31.39
C GLN A 569 -4.38 -8.57 -30.61
N THR A 570 -3.18 -8.42 -30.05
CA THR A 570 -2.79 -7.26 -29.25
C THR A 570 -1.79 -6.36 -29.98
N THR A 571 -1.81 -5.07 -29.67
CA THR A 571 -0.90 -4.03 -30.19
C THR A 571 -0.57 -3.02 -29.10
N THR A 572 0.35 -2.09 -29.35
CA THR A 572 0.66 -0.97 -28.46
C THR A 572 0.29 0.35 -29.17
N PRO A 573 -0.20 1.39 -28.45
CA PRO A 573 -0.39 2.75 -28.97
C PRO A 573 0.88 3.37 -29.57
N GLY A 574 0.73 4.42 -30.39
CA GLY A 574 1.86 5.05 -31.11
C GLY A 574 2.20 4.42 -32.46
N GLY A 575 1.39 3.47 -32.94
CA GLY A 575 1.57 2.82 -34.24
C GLY A 575 2.78 1.89 -34.30
N ARG A 576 3.26 1.57 -35.51
CA ARG A 576 4.46 0.72 -35.67
C ARG A 576 5.77 1.45 -35.38
N ALA A 577 5.78 2.78 -35.34
CA ALA A 577 7.00 3.57 -35.25
C ALA A 577 7.79 3.36 -33.96
N VAL A 578 7.13 3.35 -32.80
CA VAL A 578 7.78 3.07 -31.50
C VAL A 578 8.43 1.69 -31.51
N LYS A 579 7.76 0.70 -32.12
CA LYS A 579 8.28 -0.67 -32.26
C LYS A 579 9.55 -0.71 -33.08
N PHE A 580 9.59 -0.01 -34.22
CA PHE A 580 10.77 0.04 -35.08
C PHE A 580 11.90 0.90 -34.51
N ALA A 581 11.58 1.93 -33.73
CA ALA A 581 12.58 2.79 -33.11
C ALA A 581 13.27 2.11 -31.91
N SER A 582 12.61 1.14 -31.27
CA SER A 582 13.11 0.49 -30.06
C SER A 582 14.05 -0.66 -30.40
N SER A 583 15.28 -0.56 -29.89
CA SER A 583 16.29 -1.63 -29.99
C SER A 583 16.00 -2.78 -29.03
N VAL A 584 15.34 -2.49 -27.91
CA VAL A 584 14.84 -3.50 -26.97
C VAL A 584 13.35 -3.27 -26.78
N ARG A 585 12.57 -4.33 -26.87
CA ARG A 585 11.12 -4.30 -26.64
C ARG A 585 10.80 -5.31 -25.56
N LEU A 586 10.49 -4.81 -24.37
CA LEU A 586 10.22 -5.61 -23.19
C LEU A 586 8.72 -5.71 -22.96
N ALA A 587 8.17 -6.88 -23.29
CA ALA A 587 6.79 -7.21 -22.96
C ALA A 587 6.70 -7.71 -21.51
N LEU A 588 6.07 -6.94 -20.63
CA LEU A 588 5.73 -7.38 -19.28
C LEU A 588 4.56 -8.36 -19.32
N LYS A 589 4.91 -9.62 -19.58
CA LYS A 589 3.99 -10.75 -19.58
C LYS A 589 4.19 -11.57 -18.31
N TYR A 590 3.09 -12.14 -17.83
CA TYR A 590 3.17 -13.18 -16.82
C TYR A 590 3.83 -14.41 -17.45
N ALA A 591 4.89 -14.94 -16.84
CA ALA A 591 5.52 -16.21 -17.22
C ALA A 591 5.22 -17.25 -16.13
N LYS A 592 5.13 -18.53 -16.51
CA LYS A 592 4.83 -19.66 -15.60
C LYS A 592 5.65 -19.60 -14.31
N ASN A 593 5.03 -20.07 -13.22
CA ASN A 593 5.62 -20.20 -11.88
C ASN A 593 7.05 -20.77 -11.91
N LEU A 594 7.99 -20.06 -11.29
CA LEU A 594 9.26 -20.66 -10.87
C LEU A 594 8.98 -21.59 -9.68
N LYS A 595 9.23 -22.89 -9.85
CA LYS A 595 9.20 -23.86 -8.75
C LYS A 595 10.55 -23.85 -8.03
N VAL A 596 10.54 -23.97 -6.71
CA VAL A 596 11.77 -24.08 -5.93
C VAL A 596 12.40 -25.45 -6.21
N GLY A 597 13.54 -25.47 -6.90
CA GLY A 597 14.30 -26.69 -7.24
C GLY A 597 14.98 -26.72 -8.62
N ASP A 598 14.69 -25.75 -9.50
CA ASP A 598 15.33 -25.61 -10.84
C ASP A 598 16.43 -24.52 -10.88
#